data_AF-O82959-F1
#
_entry.id   AF-O82959-F1
#
_cell.length_a   1.000
_cell.length_b   1.000
_cell.length_c   1.000
_cell.angle_alpha   90.00
_cell.angle_beta   90.00
_cell.angle_gamma   90.00
#
_symmetry.space_group_name_H-M   'P 1'
#
loop_
_entity.id
_entity.type
_entity.pdbx_description
1 polymer ?
#
loop_
_entity_poly.entity_id
_entity_poly.type
_entity_poly.pdbx_seq_one_letter_code
_entity_poly.pdbx_strand_id
1 'polypeptide(L)'
;MQQRDHRQLDLIGDVLHPHGAQLAIVMAAVLRGACCLQSRPAMHRIDDLLKNSRQAELANWYAPRGRTLMRVRPTPSRHLDRTGIAYGVHGPALARENGMAADRAERSEAGRPTGRSPGPVKPGESPERKAGAIVDWFKFTFLPDGSISDALEQLRKYFHLVFSVPVTMKPAGKGFRRYEFSYDLLAFINGETMKLGIVACGGEHVGGTILVDWPGQVFTAIGDWQAVYAMVQDLDARITRCDLAMDFCQGEVSIAQMEELYYAGDFNAGGRIPTYRKIESGVAGSKGCRGTTFEIGRRANGKMLRAYEKGRQLGNQDSEWVRLEIEFGAKDRVIPHEILIKRDQYFAGAYKALEAFMAADPQRVPTDQVKALELQDETIRERKLKHIQTQFGPTVDYELRCTEEDIAALVVAIRRQGVPAQLHKSALARHVYGTHDPVPKPEE
;
A
#
# COMPACT_ATOMS: atom_id res chain seq x y z
N MET A 1 35.65 43.28 31.37
CA MET A 1 35.94 43.95 30.09
C MET A 1 37.18 43.32 29.48
N GLN A 2 36.99 42.31 28.61
CA GLN A 2 37.99 41.80 27.67
C GLN A 2 37.27 40.88 26.68
N GLN A 3 37.58 41.07 25.39
CA GLN A 3 37.00 40.42 24.22
C GLN A 3 37.09 38.89 24.28
N ARG A 4 36.03 38.22 23.82
CA ARG A 4 36.13 36.91 23.17
C ARG A 4 35.44 36.97 21.82
N ASP A 5 36.21 36.58 20.82
CA ASP A 5 35.93 36.54 19.38
C ASP A 5 34.60 35.84 19.05
N HIS A 6 33.76 36.52 18.26
CA HIS A 6 32.66 35.91 17.53
C HIS A 6 33.14 35.58 16.10
N ARG A 7 33.79 34.44 15.94
CA ARG A 7 34.00 33.81 14.62
C ARG A 7 33.91 32.29 14.77
N GLN A 8 32.69 31.75 14.77
CA GLN A 8 32.44 30.36 14.40
C GLN A 8 30.94 30.07 14.31
N LEU A 9 30.25 30.63 13.31
CA LEU A 9 29.01 30.07 12.79
C LEU A 9 28.91 30.41 11.31
N ASP A 10 29.71 29.71 10.51
CA ASP A 10 29.48 29.52 9.07
C ASP A 10 30.09 28.16 8.71
N LEU A 11 29.22 27.22 8.29
CA LEU A 11 29.48 26.15 7.32
C LEU A 11 28.21 25.30 7.17
N ILE A 12 27.23 25.84 6.45
CA ILE A 12 26.33 25.03 5.64
C ILE A 12 26.67 25.41 4.20
N GLY A 13 27.45 24.54 3.54
CA GLY A 13 27.82 24.54 2.13
C GLY A 13 27.95 25.89 1.42
N ASP A 14 29.18 26.42 1.32
CA ASP A 14 29.74 27.36 0.33
C ASP A 14 28.83 28.32 -0.48
N VAL A 15 27.71 28.80 0.08
CA VAL A 15 26.90 29.89 -0.48
C VAL A 15 26.40 30.78 0.68
N LEU A 16 26.99 31.97 0.79
CA LEU A 16 26.48 33.05 1.65
C LEU A 16 25.11 33.52 1.14
N HIS A 17 24.02 33.05 1.74
CA HIS A 17 22.68 33.57 1.46
C HIS A 17 22.46 34.86 2.26
N PRO A 18 22.18 36.03 1.64
CA PRO A 18 22.24 37.34 2.28
C PRO A 18 21.21 37.58 3.40
N HIS A 19 20.27 36.65 3.62
CA HIS A 19 19.17 36.77 4.59
C HIS A 19 19.03 35.56 5.54
N GLY A 20 20.10 34.78 5.75
CA GLY A 20 20.05 33.53 6.56
C GLY A 20 19.44 33.70 7.96
N ALA A 21 19.71 34.82 8.63
CA ALA A 21 19.13 35.11 9.95
C ALA A 21 17.62 35.40 9.91
N GLN A 22 17.09 35.96 8.82
CA GLN A 22 15.68 36.29 8.68
C GLN A 22 14.83 35.06 8.34
N LEU A 23 15.40 34.11 7.57
CA LEU A 23 14.76 32.83 7.25
C LEU A 23 14.56 31.95 8.50
N ALA A 24 15.52 31.98 9.42
CA ALA A 24 15.44 31.27 10.70
C ALA A 24 14.32 31.80 11.60
N ILE A 25 14.04 33.11 11.57
CA ILE A 25 12.97 33.74 12.36
C ILE A 25 11.58 33.35 11.81
N VAL A 26 11.42 33.33 10.50
CA VAL A 26 10.15 32.91 9.85
C VAL A 26 9.86 31.43 10.11
N MET A 27 10.88 30.55 9.97
CA MET A 27 10.71 29.13 10.31
C MET A 27 10.44 28.91 11.80
N ALA A 28 11.08 29.67 12.68
CA ALA A 28 10.84 29.59 14.12
C ALA A 28 9.43 30.05 14.53
N ALA A 29 8.82 30.97 13.77
CA ALA A 29 7.44 31.41 13.97
C ALA A 29 6.42 30.38 13.47
N VAL A 30 6.67 29.75 12.31
CA VAL A 30 5.85 28.66 11.76
C VAL A 30 5.87 27.43 12.68
N LEU A 31 7.02 27.13 13.28
CA LEU A 31 7.19 25.97 14.17
C LEU A 31 6.65 26.18 15.60
N ARG A 32 6.41 27.43 16.04
CA ARG A 32 5.99 27.74 17.43
C ARG A 32 4.52 28.09 17.64
N GLY A 33 3.68 28.23 16.61
CA GLY A 33 2.26 28.45 16.88
C GLY A 33 1.36 28.60 15.67
N ALA A 34 0.65 27.52 15.32
CA ALA A 34 -0.76 27.56 14.95
C ALA A 34 -1.31 26.12 14.89
N CYS A 35 -1.77 25.62 16.03
CA CYS A 35 -2.78 24.59 16.08
C CYS A 35 -4.07 25.10 15.42
N CYS A 36 -4.81 24.15 14.81
CA CYS A 36 -6.21 24.27 14.40
C CYS A 36 -6.50 25.30 13.30
N LEU A 37 -6.69 24.86 12.05
CA LEU A 37 -7.75 25.37 11.16
C LEU A 37 -7.86 24.51 9.90
N GLN A 38 -8.98 23.78 9.81
CA GLN A 38 -9.49 23.21 8.57
C GLN A 38 -9.79 24.35 7.58
N SER A 39 -9.64 24.06 6.27
CA SER A 39 -9.87 24.90 5.08
C SER A 39 -8.68 25.72 4.54
N ARG A 40 -8.37 25.50 3.25
CA ARG A 40 -7.56 26.40 2.40
C ARG A 40 -8.28 27.76 2.30
N PRO A 41 -7.58 28.92 2.19
CA PRO A 41 -6.23 29.08 1.62
C PRO A 41 -5.24 29.85 2.54
N ALA A 42 -4.11 29.23 2.84
CA ALA A 42 -3.01 29.84 3.61
C ALA A 42 -2.13 30.81 2.80
N MET A 43 -2.27 30.88 1.48
CA MET A 43 -1.39 31.70 0.61
C MET A 43 -1.67 33.20 0.69
N HIS A 44 -2.92 33.65 0.81
CA HIS A 44 -3.22 35.09 0.85
C HIS A 44 -2.76 35.78 2.15
N ARG A 45 -2.54 35.05 3.25
CA ARG A 45 -2.09 35.65 4.52
C ARG A 45 -0.59 35.92 4.58
N ILE A 46 0.23 35.23 3.79
CA ILE A 46 1.68 35.44 3.77
C ILE A 46 2.01 36.75 3.06
N ASP A 47 1.32 37.07 1.98
CA ASP A 47 1.48 38.35 1.25
C ASP A 47 1.13 39.56 2.12
N ASP A 48 0.08 39.45 2.94
CA ASP A 48 -0.32 40.53 3.86
C ASP A 48 0.66 40.69 5.04
N LEU A 49 1.25 39.59 5.52
CA LEU A 49 2.31 39.61 6.54
C LEU A 49 3.62 40.22 6.02
N LEU A 50 3.98 39.95 4.75
CA LEU A 50 5.19 40.50 4.11
C LEU A 50 5.05 41.97 3.71
N LYS A 51 3.84 42.43 3.37
CA LYS A 51 3.57 43.86 3.10
C LYS A 51 3.64 44.72 4.38
N ASN A 52 3.14 44.20 5.50
CA ASN A 52 3.12 44.93 6.77
C ASN A 52 4.50 45.03 7.46
N SER A 53 5.47 44.19 7.09
CA SER A 53 6.85 44.21 7.62
C SER A 53 7.80 45.17 6.87
N ARG A 54 7.29 46.01 5.97
CA ARG A 54 8.07 46.91 5.08
C ARG A 54 9.08 46.17 4.17
N GLN A 55 8.88 44.89 3.89
CA GLN A 55 9.72 44.07 3.00
C GLN A 55 9.05 43.76 1.65
N ALA A 56 8.50 44.79 0.99
CA ALA A 56 7.72 44.63 -0.24
C ALA A 56 8.51 44.07 -1.45
N GLU A 57 9.85 44.19 -1.45
CA GLU A 57 10.68 43.75 -2.59
C GLU A 57 10.78 42.23 -2.75
N LEU A 58 10.55 41.45 -1.68
CA LEU A 58 10.59 39.98 -1.73
C LEU A 58 9.35 39.34 -2.38
N ALA A 59 8.21 40.06 -2.44
CA ALA A 59 6.97 39.54 -3.02
C ALA A 59 7.04 39.38 -4.55
N ASN A 60 7.86 40.17 -5.24
CA ASN A 60 7.99 40.13 -6.71
C ASN A 60 8.76 38.90 -7.23
N TRP A 61 9.54 38.23 -6.37
CA TRP A 61 10.29 37.04 -6.75
C TRP A 61 9.40 35.78 -6.85
N TYR A 62 8.26 35.77 -6.15
CA TYR A 62 7.38 34.60 -6.04
C TYR A 62 6.06 34.73 -6.81
N ALA A 63 5.85 35.80 -7.59
CA ALA A 63 4.69 35.94 -8.45
C ALA A 63 4.78 35.03 -9.70
N PRO A 64 3.74 34.24 -10.03
CA PRO A 64 3.80 33.29 -11.13
C PRO A 64 3.75 34.01 -12.49
N ARG A 65 4.84 33.93 -13.27
CA ARG A 65 4.83 34.36 -14.69
C ARG A 65 4.44 33.19 -15.58
N GLY A 66 3.26 33.26 -16.18
CA GLY A 66 2.83 32.30 -17.20
C GLY A 66 3.73 32.36 -18.44
N ARG A 67 4.27 31.20 -18.86
CA ARG A 67 4.80 31.00 -20.21
C ARG A 67 4.42 29.61 -20.74
N THR A 68 3.78 29.65 -21.90
CA THR A 68 3.43 28.53 -22.78
C THR A 68 4.66 27.72 -23.17
N LEU A 69 4.67 26.41 -22.88
CA LEU A 69 5.75 25.49 -23.26
C LEU A 69 5.48 24.90 -24.66
N MET A 70 6.29 25.32 -25.64
CA MET A 70 6.48 24.60 -26.90
C MET A 70 7.20 23.27 -26.61
N ARG A 71 6.64 22.16 -27.11
CA ARG A 71 7.28 20.83 -27.07
C ARG A 71 8.48 20.77 -28.02
N VAL A 72 9.65 20.42 -27.50
CA VAL A 72 10.80 19.96 -28.30
C VAL A 72 11.08 18.49 -27.94
N ARG A 73 11.12 17.61 -28.94
CA ARG A 73 11.45 16.18 -28.80
C ARG A 73 12.98 15.99 -28.77
N PRO A 74 13.54 15.07 -27.95
CA PRO A 74 14.94 14.68 -28.06
C PRO A 74 15.16 13.54 -29.07
N THR A 75 16.27 13.61 -29.78
CA THR A 75 16.83 12.63 -30.74
C THR A 75 17.71 11.57 -30.04
N PRO A 76 17.94 10.38 -30.66
CA PRO A 76 18.55 9.24 -29.99
C PRO A 76 20.10 9.20 -30.02
N SER A 77 20.59 8.50 -29.00
CA SER A 77 21.94 8.07 -28.57
C SER A 77 23.06 7.83 -29.60
N ARG A 78 24.31 8.07 -29.14
CA ARG A 78 25.54 7.48 -29.69
C ARG A 78 26.12 6.41 -28.75
N HIS A 79 26.54 5.33 -29.39
CA HIS A 79 27.14 4.09 -28.89
C HIS A 79 28.46 4.28 -28.12
N LEU A 80 28.71 3.36 -27.18
CA LEU A 80 30.06 2.93 -26.81
C LEU A 80 30.16 1.41 -26.90
N ASP A 81 31.27 0.99 -27.45
CA ASP A 81 31.54 -0.27 -28.15
C ASP A 81 31.92 -1.42 -27.20
N ARG A 82 31.70 -2.64 -27.65
CA ARG A 82 31.98 -3.92 -26.99
C ARG A 82 33.12 -4.63 -27.73
N THR A 83 34.21 -4.92 -27.04
CA THR A 83 35.15 -6.00 -27.39
C THR A 83 35.73 -6.55 -26.08
N GLY A 84 35.90 -7.85 -25.83
CA GLY A 84 35.61 -9.06 -26.60
C GLY A 84 35.89 -10.33 -25.77
N ILE A 85 35.39 -11.46 -26.29
CA ILE A 85 36.04 -12.79 -26.43
C ILE A 85 36.42 -13.56 -25.13
N ALA A 86 36.20 -14.87 -24.92
CA ALA A 86 35.42 -15.94 -25.55
C ALA A 86 35.67 -17.28 -24.78
N TYR A 87 34.91 -18.32 -25.16
CA TYR A 87 35.13 -19.78 -25.01
C TYR A 87 35.26 -20.36 -23.59
N GLY A 88 34.75 -21.53 -23.22
CA GLY A 88 34.06 -22.71 -23.77
C GLY A 88 33.77 -23.60 -22.52
N VAL A 89 33.01 -24.68 -22.47
CA VAL A 89 32.93 -25.86 -23.34
C VAL A 89 31.69 -26.65 -22.89
N HIS A 90 30.98 -27.21 -23.87
CA HIS A 90 29.90 -28.18 -23.71
C HIS A 90 30.39 -29.58 -23.33
N GLY A 91 29.60 -30.31 -22.55
CA GLY A 91 29.59 -31.78 -22.50
C GLY A 91 28.14 -32.27 -22.34
N PRO A 92 27.57 -33.06 -23.29
CA PRO A 92 26.15 -33.37 -23.31
C PRO A 92 25.81 -34.81 -22.84
N ALA A 93 24.50 -35.03 -22.69
CA ALA A 93 23.76 -36.28 -22.92
C ALA A 93 23.88 -37.41 -21.88
N LEU A 94 22.89 -38.30 -21.66
CA LEU A 94 21.47 -38.43 -22.04
C LEU A 94 20.90 -39.57 -21.15
N ALA A 95 19.61 -39.45 -20.84
CA ALA A 95 18.59 -40.48 -20.54
C ALA A 95 18.98 -41.95 -20.23
N ARG A 96 18.27 -42.54 -19.25
CA ARG A 96 17.47 -43.76 -19.46
C ARG A 96 16.42 -43.99 -18.36
N GLU A 97 15.27 -44.48 -18.82
CA GLU A 97 14.02 -44.80 -18.14
C GLU A 97 14.01 -46.20 -17.47
N ASN A 98 12.85 -46.48 -16.84
CA ASN A 98 12.28 -47.74 -16.31
C ASN A 98 12.29 -47.78 -14.76
N GLY A 99 11.21 -48.03 -14.02
CA GLY A 99 9.85 -48.48 -14.31
C GLY A 99 9.35 -49.34 -13.14
N MET A 100 8.05 -49.24 -12.78
CA MET A 100 7.23 -50.15 -11.93
C MET A 100 7.56 -50.17 -10.41
N ALA A 101 6.66 -50.42 -9.44
CA ALA A 101 5.19 -50.57 -9.34
C ALA A 101 4.80 -50.46 -7.83
N ALA A 102 3.49 -50.47 -7.58
CA ALA A 102 2.71 -50.20 -6.35
C ALA A 102 3.11 -50.90 -5.03
N ASP A 103 2.70 -50.30 -3.90
CA ASP A 103 1.86 -51.02 -2.92
C ASP A 103 1.01 -50.10 -2.01
N ARG A 104 -0.15 -50.62 -1.60
CA ARG A 104 -1.27 -49.96 -0.89
C ARG A 104 -1.35 -50.47 0.55
N ALA A 105 -1.74 -49.62 1.52
CA ALA A 105 -2.22 -50.09 2.82
C ALA A 105 -3.33 -49.18 3.38
N GLU A 106 -4.41 -49.82 3.84
CA GLU A 106 -5.65 -49.27 4.41
C GLU A 106 -5.62 -49.13 5.94
N ARG A 107 -6.45 -48.23 6.51
CA ARG A 107 -7.10 -48.28 7.85
C ARG A 107 -8.06 -47.07 7.97
N SER A 108 -9.39 -47.21 8.02
CA SER A 108 -10.34 -47.69 9.04
C SER A 108 -10.94 -46.57 9.92
N GLU A 109 -12.25 -46.36 9.77
CA GLU A 109 -13.15 -45.43 10.49
C GLU A 109 -13.34 -45.75 11.98
N ALA A 110 -13.50 -44.72 12.82
CA ALA A 110 -14.45 -44.68 13.95
C ALA A 110 -14.50 -43.29 14.64
N GLY A 111 -15.70 -42.69 14.72
CA GLY A 111 -16.13 -41.86 15.87
C GLY A 111 -16.25 -40.33 15.70
N ARG A 112 -17.43 -39.84 15.30
CA ARG A 112 -17.85 -38.42 15.45
C ARG A 112 -18.49 -38.16 16.83
N PRO A 113 -18.16 -37.07 17.54
CA PRO A 113 -19.07 -36.44 18.50
C PRO A 113 -19.69 -35.15 17.95
N THR A 114 -20.95 -34.98 18.30
CA THR A 114 -21.91 -33.95 17.88
C THR A 114 -21.50 -32.52 18.22
N GLY A 115 -21.67 -31.61 17.25
CA GLY A 115 -21.34 -30.19 17.37
C GLY A 115 -22.18 -29.43 18.39
N ARG A 116 -21.47 -28.67 19.24
CA ARG A 116 -21.99 -27.52 19.98
C ARG A 116 -21.35 -26.29 19.35
N SER A 117 -22.14 -25.30 18.93
CA SER A 117 -21.62 -24.04 18.41
C SER A 117 -20.67 -23.38 19.42
N PRO A 118 -19.48 -22.89 19.02
CA PRO A 118 -18.58 -22.21 19.95
C PRO A 118 -19.22 -20.91 20.44
N GLY A 119 -19.20 -20.69 21.74
CA GLY A 119 -19.65 -19.44 22.35
C GLY A 119 -18.71 -18.26 22.04
N PRO A 120 -19.11 -17.02 22.38
CA PRO A 120 -18.25 -15.84 22.22
C PRO A 120 -16.92 -16.03 22.95
N VAL A 121 -15.82 -15.84 22.24
CA VAL A 121 -14.46 -15.92 22.79
C VAL A 121 -14.31 -14.82 23.84
N LYS A 122 -14.07 -15.21 25.09
CA LYS A 122 -13.69 -14.27 26.15
C LYS A 122 -12.29 -13.73 25.81
N PRO A 123 -12.09 -12.40 25.76
CA PRO A 123 -10.76 -11.84 25.62
C PRO A 123 -9.89 -12.38 26.76
N GLY A 124 -8.82 -13.09 26.43
CA GLY A 124 -7.82 -13.45 27.43
C GLY A 124 -7.16 -12.17 27.92
N GLU A 125 -7.31 -11.86 29.21
CA GLU A 125 -6.49 -10.87 29.89
C GLU A 125 -5.05 -11.40 29.94
N SER A 126 -4.23 -10.98 28.97
CA SER A 126 -2.79 -11.22 28.96
C SER A 126 -2.05 -9.91 29.25
N PRO A 127 -0.94 -9.96 30.00
CA PRO A 127 -0.24 -8.78 30.52
C PRO A 127 0.26 -7.89 29.38
N GLU A 128 0.12 -6.57 29.55
CA GLU A 128 0.55 -5.48 28.67
C GLU A 128 1.28 -5.89 27.36
N ARG A 129 0.51 -6.08 26.28
CA ARG A 129 1.05 -6.30 24.93
C ARG A 129 1.87 -5.09 24.46
N LYS A 130 3.18 -5.24 24.36
CA LYS A 130 4.12 -4.16 23.98
C LYS A 130 4.45 -4.02 22.50
N ALA A 131 4.01 -4.91 21.60
CA ALA A 131 4.35 -4.82 20.18
C ALA A 131 3.10 -4.63 19.30
N GLY A 132 2.94 -3.43 18.75
CA GLY A 132 1.98 -3.14 17.69
C GLY A 132 2.44 -3.69 16.34
N ALA A 133 1.64 -3.45 15.30
CA ALA A 133 1.97 -3.86 13.93
C ALA A 133 3.23 -3.16 13.42
N ILE A 134 4.12 -3.93 12.81
CA ILE A 134 5.34 -3.46 12.15
C ILE A 134 5.15 -3.39 10.64
N VAL A 135 5.98 -2.61 9.95
CA VAL A 135 6.07 -2.68 8.49
C VAL A 135 7.03 -3.82 8.12
N ASP A 136 6.64 -4.68 7.19
CA ASP A 136 7.44 -5.83 6.72
C ASP A 136 7.76 -5.75 5.21
N TRP A 137 7.08 -4.87 4.47
CA TRP A 137 7.46 -4.45 3.12
C TRP A 137 6.98 -3.04 2.86
N PHE A 138 7.77 -2.21 2.20
CA PHE A 138 7.34 -0.87 1.80
C PHE A 138 7.84 -0.52 0.41
N LYS A 139 6.94 -0.06 -0.44
CA LYS A 139 7.26 0.25 -1.83
C LYS A 139 6.42 1.40 -2.32
N PHE A 140 7.07 2.39 -2.90
CA PHE A 140 6.41 3.58 -3.43
C PHE A 140 7.07 4.05 -4.72
N THR A 141 6.30 4.80 -5.50
CA THR A 141 6.75 5.44 -6.74
C THR A 141 6.38 6.90 -6.71
N PHE A 142 7.24 7.77 -7.21
CA PHE A 142 6.96 9.20 -7.34
C PHE A 142 7.47 9.72 -8.69
N LEU A 143 6.93 10.86 -9.13
CA LEU A 143 7.47 11.57 -10.29
C LEU A 143 8.50 12.59 -9.79
N PRO A 144 9.73 12.57 -10.30
CA PRO A 144 10.75 13.53 -9.89
C PRO A 144 10.37 14.95 -10.35
N ASP A 145 10.57 15.95 -9.49
CA ASP A 145 10.55 17.35 -9.88
C ASP A 145 11.96 17.75 -10.36
N GLY A 146 12.17 17.72 -11.68
CA GLY A 146 13.48 17.97 -12.30
C GLY A 146 14.10 16.72 -12.93
N SER A 147 15.43 16.64 -12.94
CA SER A 147 16.12 15.50 -13.54
C SER A 147 16.11 14.28 -12.61
N ILE A 148 16.35 13.09 -13.18
CA ILE A 148 16.55 11.87 -12.38
C ILE A 148 17.72 12.06 -11.40
N SER A 149 18.77 12.78 -11.79
CA SER A 149 19.93 13.03 -10.93
C SER A 149 19.53 13.82 -9.69
N ASP A 150 18.77 14.90 -9.87
CA ASP A 150 18.31 15.76 -8.77
C ASP A 150 17.45 14.98 -7.77
N ALA A 151 16.56 14.12 -8.28
CA ALA A 151 15.72 13.28 -7.44
C ALA A 151 16.50 12.19 -6.71
N LEU A 152 17.55 11.62 -7.31
CA LEU A 152 18.43 10.68 -6.61
C LEU A 152 19.21 11.40 -5.50
N GLU A 153 19.64 12.64 -5.71
CA GLU A 153 20.27 13.45 -4.65
C GLU A 153 19.28 13.82 -3.55
N GLN A 154 18.04 14.15 -3.89
CA GLN A 154 16.97 14.40 -2.93
C GLN A 154 16.70 13.15 -2.07
N LEU A 155 16.62 11.96 -2.68
CA LEU A 155 16.48 10.69 -1.96
C LEU A 155 17.67 10.44 -1.01
N ARG A 156 18.90 10.72 -1.44
CA ARG A 156 20.08 10.60 -0.56
C ARG A 156 19.92 11.48 0.68
N LYS A 157 19.46 12.72 0.54
CA LYS A 157 19.19 13.62 1.68
C LYS A 157 18.14 13.05 2.61
N TYR A 158 17.02 12.54 2.07
CA TYR A 158 16.00 11.90 2.88
C TYR A 158 16.50 10.65 3.61
N PHE A 159 17.32 9.83 2.97
CA PHE A 159 17.88 8.65 3.59
C PHE A 159 18.79 8.97 4.79
N HIS A 160 19.50 10.11 4.77
CA HIS A 160 20.24 10.57 5.95
C HIS A 160 19.35 10.95 7.14
N LEU A 161 18.10 11.36 6.88
CA LEU A 161 17.13 11.71 7.92
C LEU A 161 16.36 10.48 8.43
N VAL A 162 16.05 9.55 7.53
CA VAL A 162 15.20 8.39 7.81
C VAL A 162 15.97 7.24 8.47
N PHE A 163 17.20 6.97 8.02
CA PHE A 163 17.99 5.84 8.50
C PHE A 163 18.84 6.24 9.71
N SER A 164 18.90 5.35 10.71
CA SER A 164 19.77 5.48 11.89
C SER A 164 21.22 5.10 11.60
N VAL A 165 21.51 4.58 10.40
CA VAL A 165 22.84 4.22 9.93
C VAL A 165 23.12 4.88 8.59
N PRO A 166 24.39 5.17 8.25
CA PRO A 166 24.74 5.69 6.94
C PRO A 166 24.32 4.73 5.81
N VAL A 167 23.55 5.25 4.85
CA VAL A 167 23.10 4.50 3.68
C VAL A 167 23.71 5.09 2.42
N THR A 168 24.25 4.22 1.58
CA THR A 168 24.81 4.58 0.28
C THR A 168 23.99 3.97 -0.84
N MET A 169 23.88 4.67 -1.97
CA MET A 169 23.28 4.14 -3.19
C MET A 169 24.36 3.80 -4.19
N LYS A 170 24.47 2.52 -4.54
CA LYS A 170 25.46 2.01 -5.51
C LYS A 170 24.75 1.47 -6.76
N PRO A 171 25.16 1.85 -7.99
CA PRO A 171 24.57 1.29 -9.21
C PRO A 171 24.65 -0.24 -9.21
N ALA A 172 23.54 -0.90 -9.52
CA ALA A 172 23.44 -2.36 -9.53
C ALA A 172 23.88 -3.01 -10.86
N GLY A 173 24.18 -2.20 -11.88
CA GLY A 173 24.59 -2.67 -13.22
C GLY A 173 23.47 -3.30 -14.05
N LYS A 174 22.23 -3.28 -13.57
CA LYS A 174 21.03 -3.77 -14.27
C LYS A 174 19.80 -2.95 -13.90
N GLY A 175 18.78 -2.99 -14.76
CA GLY A 175 17.46 -2.45 -14.45
C GLY A 175 16.68 -3.30 -13.44
N PHE A 176 15.52 -2.81 -13.01
CA PHE A 176 14.64 -3.50 -12.07
C PHE A 176 13.18 -3.26 -12.42
N ARG A 177 12.35 -4.30 -12.52
CA ARG A 177 10.89 -4.18 -12.76
C ARG A 177 10.49 -3.19 -13.88
N ARG A 178 11.13 -3.29 -15.06
CA ARG A 178 10.96 -2.43 -16.25
C ARG A 178 11.58 -1.04 -16.16
N TYR A 179 12.14 -0.65 -15.03
CA TYR A 179 13.03 0.49 -14.94
C TYR A 179 14.37 0.12 -15.59
N GLU A 180 14.95 1.08 -16.31
CA GLU A 180 16.18 0.91 -17.06
C GLU A 180 17.41 0.79 -16.15
N PHE A 181 17.45 1.61 -15.10
CA PHE A 181 18.55 1.65 -14.13
C PHE A 181 18.07 1.31 -12.72
N SER A 182 18.96 0.75 -11.92
CA SER A 182 18.72 0.55 -10.49
C SER A 182 19.98 0.72 -9.65
N TYR A 183 19.75 1.04 -8.38
CA TYR A 183 20.74 1.28 -7.35
C TYR A 183 20.40 0.43 -6.14
N ASP A 184 21.40 -0.26 -5.62
CA ASP A 184 21.30 -0.97 -4.35
C ASP A 184 21.54 0.02 -3.21
N LEU A 185 20.62 0.02 -2.24
CA LEU A 185 20.78 0.74 -0.98
C LEU A 185 21.60 -0.14 -0.05
N LEU A 186 22.75 0.34 0.39
CA LEU A 186 23.73 -0.42 1.16
C LEU A 186 24.06 0.29 2.46
N ALA A 187 24.08 -0.44 3.56
CA ALA A 187 24.64 -0.01 4.83
C ALA A 187 25.83 -0.90 5.20
N PHE A 188 26.81 -0.32 5.88
CA PHE A 188 27.95 -1.06 6.40
C PHE A 188 27.80 -1.22 7.91
N ILE A 189 27.61 -2.46 8.36
CA ILE A 189 27.35 -2.79 9.77
C ILE A 189 28.31 -3.90 10.16
N ASN A 190 29.08 -3.70 11.23
CA ASN A 190 29.99 -4.71 11.81
C ASN A 190 30.95 -5.36 10.80
N GLY A 191 31.51 -4.60 9.85
CA GLY A 191 32.45 -5.14 8.88
C GLY A 191 31.81 -5.72 7.61
N GLU A 192 30.49 -5.79 7.54
CA GLU A 192 29.75 -6.38 6.44
C GLU A 192 28.87 -5.35 5.71
N THR A 193 28.79 -5.47 4.39
CA THR A 193 27.88 -4.65 3.57
C THR A 193 26.54 -5.35 3.44
N MET A 194 25.50 -4.74 3.99
CA MET A 194 24.14 -5.25 3.94
C MET A 194 23.30 -4.50 2.92
N LYS A 195 22.53 -5.22 2.12
CA LYS A 195 21.59 -4.63 1.18
C LYS A 195 20.26 -4.33 1.87
N LEU A 196 19.92 -3.06 1.92
CA LEU A 196 18.71 -2.53 2.53
C LEU A 196 17.54 -2.37 1.55
N GLY A 197 17.79 -2.28 0.26
CA GLY A 197 16.70 -2.05 -0.69
C GLY A 197 17.18 -1.70 -2.08
N ILE A 198 16.24 -1.28 -2.92
CA ILE A 198 16.48 -0.91 -4.31
C ILE A 198 15.81 0.43 -4.61
N VAL A 199 16.52 1.30 -5.31
CA VAL A 199 15.93 2.46 -6.01
C VAL A 199 16.07 2.21 -7.50
N ALA A 200 15.00 2.39 -8.27
CA ALA A 200 15.01 2.19 -9.71
C ALA A 200 14.43 3.40 -10.45
N CYS A 201 15.01 3.74 -11.60
CA CYS A 201 14.67 4.94 -12.36
C CYS A 201 14.93 4.74 -13.85
N GLY A 202 14.38 5.64 -14.68
CA GLY A 202 14.53 5.57 -16.14
C GLY A 202 13.72 4.45 -16.78
N GLY A 203 13.65 4.46 -18.11
CA GLY A 203 12.80 3.58 -18.91
C GLY A 203 11.49 4.23 -19.35
N GLU A 204 11.13 4.03 -20.62
CA GLU A 204 9.96 4.67 -21.24
C GLU A 204 8.63 4.09 -20.73
N HIS A 205 8.64 2.82 -20.29
CA HIS A 205 7.42 2.09 -19.90
C HIS A 205 6.93 2.36 -18.48
N VAL A 206 7.69 3.10 -17.67
CA VAL A 206 7.38 3.38 -16.25
C VAL A 206 6.91 4.82 -16.02
N GLY A 207 6.62 5.55 -17.10
CA GLY A 207 6.03 6.89 -17.05
C GLY A 207 6.91 7.93 -16.38
N GLY A 208 8.24 7.77 -16.43
CA GLY A 208 9.20 8.71 -15.83
C GLY A 208 9.28 8.68 -14.31
N THR A 209 8.62 7.72 -13.65
CA THR A 209 8.66 7.61 -12.18
C THR A 209 10.02 7.13 -11.67
N ILE A 210 10.24 7.32 -10.37
CA ILE A 210 11.27 6.63 -9.58
C ILE A 210 10.57 5.67 -8.64
N LEU A 211 11.10 4.46 -8.51
CA LEU A 211 10.65 3.42 -7.59
C LEU A 211 11.62 3.29 -6.42
N VAL A 212 11.08 3.18 -5.21
CA VAL A 212 11.82 2.76 -4.02
C VAL A 212 11.17 1.48 -3.49
N ASP A 213 11.97 0.42 -3.27
CA ASP A 213 11.52 -0.90 -2.82
C ASP A 213 12.34 -1.37 -1.61
N TRP A 214 11.66 -1.47 -0.46
CA TRP A 214 12.23 -1.73 0.86
C TRP A 214 11.67 -3.06 1.44
N PRO A 215 12.48 -4.12 1.54
CA PRO A 215 12.11 -5.39 2.17
C PRO A 215 12.25 -5.34 3.71
N GLY A 216 11.60 -6.26 4.43
CA GLY A 216 11.50 -6.30 5.89
C GLY A 216 12.76 -5.95 6.70
N GLN A 217 13.94 -6.44 6.27
CA GLN A 217 15.21 -6.23 6.98
C GLN A 217 15.62 -4.75 7.08
N VAL A 218 15.15 -3.89 6.19
CA VAL A 218 15.50 -2.46 6.19
C VAL A 218 14.90 -1.69 7.36
N PHE A 219 13.77 -2.16 7.89
CA PHE A 219 12.99 -1.42 8.88
C PHE A 219 13.66 -1.39 10.25
N THR A 220 14.60 -2.31 10.53
CA THR A 220 15.44 -2.26 11.73
C THR A 220 16.46 -1.12 11.68
N ALA A 221 16.77 -0.61 10.49
CA ALA A 221 17.68 0.51 10.26
C ALA A 221 16.95 1.86 10.15
N ILE A 222 15.61 1.89 10.18
CA ILE A 222 14.85 3.15 10.19
C ILE A 222 14.87 3.72 11.61
N GLY A 223 15.38 4.95 11.73
CA GLY A 223 15.44 5.67 13.01
C GLY A 223 14.19 6.49 13.30
N ASP A 224 13.49 6.97 12.25
CA ASP A 224 12.36 7.88 12.40
C ASP A 224 11.29 7.60 11.33
N TRP A 225 10.13 7.12 11.78
CA TRP A 225 8.98 6.83 10.92
C TRP A 225 8.16 8.07 10.54
N GLN A 226 8.24 9.13 11.34
CA GLN A 226 7.65 10.42 11.04
C GLN A 226 8.44 11.08 9.91
N ALA A 227 9.77 10.91 9.88
CA ALA A 227 10.59 11.28 8.73
C ALA A 227 10.24 10.50 7.47
N VAL A 228 9.97 9.18 7.56
CA VAL A 228 9.48 8.39 6.41
C VAL A 228 8.15 8.94 5.91
N TYR A 229 7.20 9.20 6.82
CA TYR A 229 5.90 9.77 6.48
C TYR A 229 6.03 11.15 5.81
N ALA A 230 6.86 12.04 6.36
CA ALA A 230 7.11 13.36 5.79
C ALA A 230 7.79 13.27 4.41
N MET A 231 8.75 12.36 4.24
CA MET A 231 9.41 12.11 2.96
C MET A 231 8.40 11.68 1.88
N VAL A 232 7.52 10.73 2.18
CA VAL A 232 6.56 10.26 1.16
C VAL A 232 5.52 11.31 0.82
N GLN A 233 5.15 12.17 1.78
CA GLN A 233 4.28 13.33 1.55
C GLN A 233 4.94 14.38 0.68
N ASP A 234 6.19 14.75 1.00
CA ASP A 234 6.95 15.75 0.24
C ASP A 234 7.18 15.31 -1.22
N LEU A 235 7.47 14.03 -1.43
CA LEU A 235 7.64 13.45 -2.76
C LEU A 235 6.32 13.28 -3.54
N ASP A 236 5.16 13.59 -2.95
CA ASP A 236 3.82 13.23 -3.47
C ASP A 236 3.77 11.76 -3.92
N ALA A 237 4.36 10.87 -3.12
CA ALA A 237 4.64 9.51 -3.54
C ALA A 237 3.38 8.65 -3.54
N ARG A 238 3.19 7.86 -4.59
CA ARG A 238 2.18 6.78 -4.58
C ARG A 238 2.76 5.54 -3.91
N ILE A 239 2.23 5.16 -2.75
CA ILE A 239 2.54 3.86 -2.13
C ILE A 239 1.92 2.77 -3.01
N THR A 240 2.76 1.88 -3.55
CA THR A 240 2.36 0.80 -4.45
C THR A 240 2.28 -0.55 -3.76
N ARG A 241 3.00 -0.73 -2.64
CA ARG A 241 2.84 -1.85 -1.71
C ARG A 241 3.23 -1.45 -0.28
N CYS A 242 2.47 -1.92 0.70
CA CYS A 242 2.84 -1.87 2.11
C CYS A 242 2.36 -3.16 2.77
N ASP A 243 3.28 -3.90 3.38
CA ASP A 243 2.95 -5.10 4.16
C ASP A 243 3.09 -4.73 5.64
N LEU A 244 2.06 -5.02 6.43
CA LEU A 244 2.08 -4.88 7.88
C LEU A 244 2.11 -6.27 8.51
N ALA A 245 2.86 -6.44 9.59
CA ALA A 245 2.99 -7.71 10.28
C ALA A 245 2.79 -7.58 11.78
N MET A 246 2.31 -8.66 12.41
CA MET A 246 2.26 -8.81 13.85
C MET A 246 2.79 -10.20 14.22
N ASP A 247 3.67 -10.23 15.21
CA ASP A 247 4.36 -11.42 15.68
C ASP A 247 3.76 -11.91 16.99
N PHE A 248 3.49 -13.22 17.05
CA PHE A 248 3.01 -13.93 18.22
C PHE A 248 4.02 -15.02 18.55
N CYS A 249 4.94 -14.71 19.45
CA CYS A 249 6.14 -15.52 19.68
C CYS A 249 5.93 -16.65 20.70
N GLN A 250 4.82 -16.65 21.43
CA GLN A 250 4.55 -17.52 22.59
C GLN A 250 3.26 -18.34 22.42
N GLY A 251 2.92 -18.69 21.18
CA GLY A 251 1.74 -19.51 20.88
C GLY A 251 0.40 -18.80 21.09
N GLU A 252 0.38 -17.47 21.18
CA GLU A 252 -0.86 -16.70 21.40
C GLU A 252 -1.85 -16.80 20.24
N VAL A 253 -1.34 -17.16 19.05
CA VAL A 253 -2.12 -17.39 17.83
C VAL A 253 -1.60 -18.66 17.17
N SER A 254 -2.52 -19.51 16.71
CA SER A 254 -2.21 -20.70 15.93
C SER A 254 -2.77 -20.60 14.50
N ILE A 255 -2.22 -21.40 13.59
CA ILE A 255 -2.76 -21.51 12.23
C ILE A 255 -4.20 -22.06 12.25
N ALA A 256 -4.48 -23.02 13.12
CA ALA A 256 -5.82 -23.58 13.29
C ALA A 256 -6.85 -22.50 13.68
N GLN A 257 -6.49 -21.58 14.57
CA GLN A 257 -7.36 -20.44 14.93
C GLN A 257 -7.68 -19.56 13.72
N MET A 258 -6.71 -19.34 12.82
CA MET A 258 -6.93 -18.57 11.59
C MET A 258 -7.85 -19.30 10.61
N GLU A 259 -7.79 -20.63 10.55
CA GLU A 259 -8.71 -21.46 9.78
C GLU A 259 -10.13 -21.37 10.35
N GLU A 260 -10.30 -21.43 11.67
CA GLU A 260 -11.60 -21.29 12.33
C GLU A 260 -12.26 -19.94 12.01
N LEU A 261 -11.52 -18.83 12.13
CA LEU A 261 -11.98 -17.49 11.76
C LEU A 261 -12.36 -17.41 10.27
N TYR A 262 -11.70 -18.19 9.42
CA TYR A 262 -12.01 -18.26 7.99
C TYR A 262 -13.35 -18.92 7.74
N TYR A 263 -13.59 -20.07 8.33
CA TYR A 263 -14.87 -20.76 8.20
C TYR A 263 -16.02 -20.00 8.90
N ALA A 264 -15.72 -19.24 9.95
CA ALA A 264 -16.68 -18.32 10.57
C ALA A 264 -17.06 -17.12 9.68
N GLY A 265 -16.32 -16.86 8.59
CA GLY A 265 -16.59 -15.78 7.65
C GLY A 265 -15.98 -14.43 8.03
N ASP A 266 -15.10 -14.36 9.04
CA ASP A 266 -14.57 -13.10 9.57
C ASP A 266 -13.53 -12.41 8.67
N PHE A 267 -13.12 -13.04 7.57
CA PHE A 267 -12.32 -12.39 6.51
C PHE A 267 -13.17 -11.76 5.41
N ASN A 268 -14.48 -11.69 5.59
CA ASN A 268 -15.33 -10.95 4.68
C ASN A 268 -15.12 -9.43 4.80
N ALA A 269 -15.00 -8.74 3.66
CA ALA A 269 -14.81 -7.30 3.59
C ALA A 269 -15.87 -6.60 2.71
N GLY A 270 -17.13 -7.07 2.74
CA GLY A 270 -18.26 -6.48 2.01
C GLY A 270 -18.56 -7.12 0.65
N GLY A 271 -18.13 -8.36 0.43
CA GLY A 271 -18.31 -9.07 -0.83
C GLY A 271 -18.06 -10.57 -0.68
N ARG A 272 -17.65 -11.26 -1.75
CA ARG A 272 -17.34 -12.69 -1.64
C ARG A 272 -16.19 -12.91 -0.66
N ILE A 273 -16.33 -13.92 0.21
CA ILE A 273 -15.25 -14.35 1.10
C ILE A 273 -14.00 -14.67 0.26
N PRO A 274 -12.81 -14.13 0.61
CA PRO A 274 -11.59 -14.35 -0.17
C PRO A 274 -11.26 -15.84 -0.26
N THR A 275 -10.67 -16.29 -1.36
CA THR A 275 -10.16 -17.68 -1.44
C THR A 275 -8.97 -17.87 -0.50
N TYR A 276 -8.88 -19.01 0.16
CA TYR A 276 -7.69 -19.38 0.94
C TYR A 276 -6.76 -20.34 0.17
N ARG A 277 -5.53 -20.47 0.64
CA ARG A 277 -4.58 -21.51 0.27
C ARG A 277 -3.82 -21.93 1.52
N LYS A 278 -3.78 -23.23 1.81
CA LYS A 278 -2.93 -23.81 2.85
C LYS A 278 -1.71 -24.45 2.20
N ILE A 279 -0.52 -24.12 2.70
CA ILE A 279 0.75 -24.65 2.23
C ILE A 279 1.42 -25.31 3.43
N GLU A 280 1.58 -26.62 3.35
CA GLU A 280 2.31 -27.40 4.35
C GLU A 280 3.62 -27.86 3.71
N SER A 281 4.73 -27.44 4.31
CA SER A 281 6.05 -27.83 3.84
C SER A 281 6.50 -29.06 4.62
N GLY A 282 7.01 -30.09 3.96
CA GLY A 282 7.43 -31.32 4.63
C GLY A 282 8.03 -32.31 3.63
N VAL A 283 8.49 -33.45 4.13
CA VAL A 283 8.85 -34.60 3.28
C VAL A 283 7.70 -35.59 3.35
N ALA A 284 7.09 -35.92 2.21
CA ALA A 284 6.02 -36.91 2.15
C ALA A 284 6.49 -38.22 2.79
N GLY A 285 5.73 -38.74 3.77
CA GLY A 285 6.08 -39.94 4.53
C GLY A 285 7.02 -39.74 5.72
N SER A 286 7.52 -38.51 5.96
CA SER A 286 8.25 -38.15 7.18
C SER A 286 7.33 -37.40 8.15
N LYS A 287 7.50 -37.64 9.45
CA LYS A 287 6.73 -36.97 10.52
C LYS A 287 7.01 -35.45 10.65
N GLY A 288 7.92 -34.90 9.84
CA GLY A 288 8.35 -33.50 9.95
C GLY A 288 7.65 -32.57 8.96
N CYS A 289 6.63 -31.85 9.41
CA CYS A 289 6.19 -30.62 8.76
C CYS A 289 7.22 -29.51 9.08
N ARG A 290 7.90 -28.98 8.05
CA ARG A 290 8.81 -27.82 8.13
C ARG A 290 8.08 -26.48 8.32
N GLY A 291 6.75 -26.51 8.40
CA GLY A 291 5.92 -25.37 8.72
C GLY A 291 4.70 -25.25 7.82
N THR A 292 3.68 -24.61 8.37
CA THR A 292 2.39 -24.34 7.74
C THR A 292 2.26 -22.85 7.45
N THR A 293 1.73 -22.54 6.27
CA THR A 293 1.34 -21.19 5.86
C THR A 293 -0.11 -21.23 5.40
N PHE A 294 -0.95 -20.37 5.99
CA PHE A 294 -2.33 -20.16 5.60
C PHE A 294 -2.48 -18.78 4.95
N GLU A 295 -2.73 -18.77 3.66
CA GLU A 295 -2.92 -17.55 2.87
C GLU A 295 -4.40 -17.28 2.64
N ILE A 296 -4.84 -16.04 2.83
CA ILE A 296 -6.23 -15.60 2.59
C ILE A 296 -6.23 -14.42 1.63
N GLY A 297 -6.95 -14.57 0.52
CA GLY A 297 -6.98 -13.61 -0.58
C GLY A 297 -5.88 -13.87 -1.61
N ARG A 298 -5.62 -12.88 -2.47
CA ARG A 298 -4.65 -13.02 -3.57
C ARG A 298 -3.90 -11.73 -3.76
N ARG A 299 -2.57 -11.81 -3.83
CA ARG A 299 -1.69 -10.67 -4.17
C ARG A 299 -2.12 -9.97 -5.46
N ALA A 300 -2.55 -10.72 -6.48
CA ALA A 300 -3.04 -10.18 -7.75
C ALA A 300 -4.30 -9.31 -7.62
N ASN A 301 -5.00 -9.37 -6.48
CA ASN A 301 -6.17 -8.53 -6.17
C ASN A 301 -5.79 -7.36 -5.24
N GLY A 302 -4.51 -7.18 -4.92
CA GLY A 302 -3.96 -6.09 -4.09
C GLY A 302 -4.25 -6.20 -2.58
N LYS A 303 -4.74 -7.34 -2.09
CA LYS A 303 -4.82 -7.63 -0.65
C LYS A 303 -4.65 -9.13 -0.38
N MET A 304 -3.72 -9.48 0.51
CA MET A 304 -3.43 -10.88 0.88
C MET A 304 -2.93 -10.96 2.31
N LEU A 305 -3.57 -11.78 3.14
CA LEU A 305 -3.09 -12.10 4.48
C LEU A 305 -2.32 -13.43 4.43
N ARG A 306 -1.21 -13.51 5.15
CA ARG A 306 -0.45 -14.73 5.40
C ARG A 306 -0.36 -14.94 6.90
N ALA A 307 -0.83 -16.08 7.39
CA ALA A 307 -0.51 -16.58 8.72
C ALA A 307 0.50 -17.72 8.55
N TYR A 308 1.66 -17.65 9.18
CA TYR A 308 2.66 -18.71 9.03
C TYR A 308 3.52 -18.90 10.27
N GLU A 309 4.03 -20.11 10.45
CA GLU A 309 4.93 -20.49 11.53
C GLU A 309 6.33 -19.91 11.29
N LYS A 310 6.53 -18.66 11.71
CA LYS A 310 7.75 -17.88 11.52
C LYS A 310 8.96 -18.54 12.18
N GLY A 311 8.79 -19.09 13.37
CA GLY A 311 9.89 -19.76 14.07
C GLY A 311 10.44 -20.98 13.30
N ARG A 312 9.54 -21.78 12.72
CA ARG A 312 9.91 -22.90 11.84
C ARG A 312 10.58 -22.42 10.55
N GLN A 313 10.09 -21.31 9.98
CA GLN A 313 10.73 -20.67 8.81
C GLN A 313 12.18 -20.26 9.11
N LEU A 314 12.45 -19.78 10.34
CA LEU A 314 13.79 -19.39 10.80
C LEU A 314 14.65 -20.59 11.23
N GLY A 315 14.13 -21.82 11.12
CA GLY A 315 14.87 -23.06 11.39
C GLY A 315 14.59 -23.69 12.75
N ASN A 316 13.80 -23.06 13.62
CA ASN A 316 13.42 -23.63 14.92
C ASN A 316 12.11 -24.42 14.81
N GLN A 317 12.20 -25.76 14.75
CA GLN A 317 11.04 -26.64 14.56
C GLN A 317 10.10 -26.70 15.77
N ASP A 318 10.59 -26.39 16.97
CA ASP A 318 9.83 -26.43 18.21
C ASP A 318 9.23 -25.05 18.57
N SER A 319 9.39 -24.06 17.70
CA SER A 319 8.90 -22.72 17.94
C SER A 319 7.40 -22.60 17.69
N GLU A 320 6.71 -22.00 18.65
CA GLU A 320 5.29 -21.61 18.53
C GLU A 320 5.09 -20.25 17.87
N TRP A 321 6.17 -19.65 17.33
CA TRP A 321 6.10 -18.31 16.75
C TRP A 321 5.30 -18.31 15.45
N VAL A 322 4.13 -17.68 15.49
CA VAL A 322 3.29 -17.37 14.32
C VAL A 322 3.38 -15.88 13.98
N ARG A 323 3.54 -15.58 12.69
CA ARG A 323 3.42 -14.22 12.16
C ARG A 323 2.15 -14.10 11.33
N LEU A 324 1.40 -13.03 11.58
CA LEU A 324 0.31 -12.58 10.72
C LEU A 324 0.80 -11.40 9.89
N GLU A 325 0.75 -11.51 8.57
CA GLU A 325 1.29 -10.53 7.63
C GLU A 325 0.25 -10.17 6.58
N ILE A 326 -0.20 -8.91 6.58
CA ILE A 326 -1.15 -8.38 5.62
C ILE A 326 -0.42 -7.54 4.57
N GLU A 327 -0.48 -7.98 3.32
CA GLU A 327 0.01 -7.26 2.16
C GLU A 327 -1.08 -6.40 1.54
N PHE A 328 -0.84 -5.09 1.46
CA PHE A 328 -1.63 -4.16 0.67
C PHE A 328 -0.90 -3.80 -0.62
N GLY A 329 -1.55 -3.97 -1.76
CA GLY A 329 -1.08 -3.52 -3.07
C GLY A 329 -2.03 -2.48 -3.66
N ALA A 330 -1.49 -1.52 -4.42
CA ALA A 330 -2.24 -0.40 -4.98
C ALA A 330 -3.16 -0.74 -6.17
N LYS A 331 -3.49 -2.02 -6.36
CA LYS A 331 -4.49 -2.43 -7.35
C LYS A 331 -5.88 -2.16 -6.77
N ASP A 332 -6.68 -1.37 -7.48
CA ASP A 332 -8.03 -0.95 -7.10
C ASP A 332 -8.09 -0.25 -5.73
N ARG A 333 -6.95 0.27 -5.24
CA ARG A 333 -6.79 0.86 -3.90
C ARG A 333 -5.79 2.01 -3.92
N VAL A 334 -6.05 2.99 -3.08
CA VAL A 334 -5.10 4.03 -2.71
C VAL A 334 -4.59 3.70 -1.31
N ILE A 335 -3.31 3.38 -1.20
CA ILE A 335 -2.68 3.12 0.10
C ILE A 335 -2.32 4.49 0.72
N PRO A 336 -2.96 4.88 1.84
CA PRO A 336 -2.74 6.17 2.47
C PRO A 336 -1.35 6.24 3.11
N HIS A 337 -0.73 7.42 3.16
CA HIS A 337 0.59 7.57 3.78
C HIS A 337 0.54 7.35 5.29
N GLU A 338 -0.60 7.65 5.91
CA GLU A 338 -0.85 7.47 7.33
C GLU A 338 -0.66 6.01 7.77
N ILE A 339 -0.69 5.04 6.86
CA ILE A 339 -0.39 3.63 7.16
C ILE A 339 0.96 3.46 7.84
N LEU A 340 1.92 4.36 7.58
CA LEU A 340 3.26 4.35 8.15
C LEU A 340 3.27 4.71 9.64
N ILE A 341 2.32 5.52 10.10
CA ILE A 341 2.25 6.05 11.47
C ILE A 341 1.03 5.53 12.26
N LYS A 342 0.02 4.96 11.58
CA LYS A 342 -1.21 4.37 12.15
C LYS A 342 -1.31 2.87 11.85
N ARG A 343 -0.18 2.15 11.91
CA ARG A 343 -0.07 0.75 11.47
C ARG A 343 -1.11 -0.15 12.12
N ASP A 344 -1.28 -0.04 13.43
CA ASP A 344 -2.22 -0.84 14.21
C ASP A 344 -3.65 -0.71 13.70
N GLN A 345 -4.09 0.53 13.43
CA GLN A 345 -5.42 0.82 12.93
C GLN A 345 -5.63 0.19 11.54
N TYR A 346 -4.64 0.29 10.66
CA TYR A 346 -4.72 -0.29 9.31
C TYR A 346 -4.56 -1.82 9.29
N PHE A 347 -3.80 -2.39 10.23
CA PHE A 347 -3.69 -3.83 10.40
C PHE A 347 -5.03 -4.40 10.87
N ALA A 348 -5.59 -3.89 11.96
CA ALA A 348 -6.90 -4.29 12.48
C ALA A 348 -8.01 -4.07 11.43
N GLY A 349 -7.98 -2.96 10.70
CA GLY A 349 -8.97 -2.65 9.67
C GLY A 349 -8.85 -3.45 8.37
N ALA A 350 -7.84 -4.32 8.22
CA ALA A 350 -7.68 -5.09 6.99
C ALA A 350 -8.75 -6.18 6.82
N TYR A 351 -9.11 -6.84 7.92
CA TYR A 351 -10.16 -7.85 8.02
C TYR A 351 -10.73 -7.83 9.43
N LYS A 352 -12.04 -8.06 9.57
CA LYS A 352 -12.71 -8.12 10.89
C LYS A 352 -12.06 -9.14 11.81
N ALA A 353 -11.60 -10.27 11.27
CA ALA A 353 -10.83 -11.28 12.00
C ALA A 353 -9.59 -10.72 12.75
N LEU A 354 -8.97 -9.65 12.24
CA LEU A 354 -7.76 -9.09 12.84
C LEU A 354 -8.04 -8.17 14.02
N GLU A 355 -9.28 -7.67 14.17
CA GLU A 355 -9.72 -6.89 15.32
C GLU A 355 -9.62 -7.71 16.62
N ALA A 356 -9.76 -9.03 16.54
CA ALA A 356 -9.62 -9.93 17.69
C ALA A 356 -8.18 -9.96 18.25
N PHE A 357 -7.19 -9.56 17.45
CA PHE A 357 -5.79 -9.66 17.82
C PHE A 357 -5.17 -8.34 18.27
N MET A 358 -5.89 -7.22 18.25
CA MET A 358 -5.35 -5.98 18.84
C MET A 358 -6.45 -4.98 19.21
N ALA A 359 -6.21 -4.22 20.28
CA ALA A 359 -7.07 -3.11 20.67
C ALA A 359 -6.69 -1.85 19.88
N ALA A 360 -7.25 -1.69 18.68
CA ALA A 360 -7.09 -0.51 17.85
C ALA A 360 -8.42 -0.15 17.16
N ASP A 361 -8.64 1.14 16.91
CA ASP A 361 -9.77 1.61 16.10
C ASP A 361 -9.52 1.26 14.62
N PRO A 362 -10.28 0.32 14.02
CA PRO A 362 -9.93 -0.25 12.71
C PRO A 362 -10.12 0.77 11.58
N GLN A 363 -9.06 1.00 10.79
CA GLN A 363 -9.08 1.84 9.60
C GLN A 363 -8.88 1.02 8.33
N ARG A 364 -9.80 1.17 7.37
CA ARG A 364 -9.73 0.46 6.09
C ARG A 364 -8.90 1.25 5.09
N VAL A 365 -8.06 0.55 4.32
CA VAL A 365 -7.45 1.12 3.12
C VAL A 365 -8.54 1.39 2.08
N PRO A 366 -8.72 2.65 1.62
CA PRO A 366 -9.74 2.99 0.64
C PRO A 366 -9.60 2.19 -0.66
N THR A 367 -10.73 1.69 -1.15
CA THR A 367 -10.80 0.97 -2.43
C THR A 367 -11.48 1.88 -3.45
N ASP A 368 -10.93 1.96 -4.67
CA ASP A 368 -11.45 2.79 -5.76
C ASP A 368 -12.83 2.34 -6.25
N GLN A 369 -13.31 1.18 -5.77
CA GLN A 369 -14.60 0.61 -6.10
C GLN A 369 -15.77 1.54 -5.78
N VAL A 370 -15.69 2.39 -4.75
CA VAL A 370 -16.78 3.33 -4.43
C VAL A 370 -16.96 4.34 -5.56
N LYS A 371 -15.88 5.03 -5.94
CA LYS A 371 -15.89 5.99 -7.05
C LYS A 371 -16.25 5.33 -8.38
N ALA A 372 -15.74 4.13 -8.63
CA ALA A 372 -16.06 3.37 -9.84
C ALA A 372 -17.54 2.96 -9.89
N LEU A 373 -18.14 2.56 -8.75
CA LEU A 373 -19.56 2.25 -8.66
C LEU A 373 -20.44 3.49 -8.81
N GLU A 374 -20.04 4.62 -8.24
CA GLU A 374 -20.75 5.91 -8.37
C GLU A 374 -20.76 6.37 -9.82
N LEU A 375 -19.60 6.37 -10.49
CA LEU A 375 -19.49 6.72 -11.90
C LEU A 375 -20.28 5.74 -12.79
N GLN A 376 -20.27 4.45 -12.46
CA GLN A 376 -21.06 3.44 -13.16
C GLN A 376 -22.56 3.68 -12.99
N ASP A 377 -23.02 4.00 -11.77
CA ASP A 377 -24.42 4.33 -11.48
C ASP A 377 -24.87 5.54 -12.29
N GLU A 378 -24.09 6.62 -12.26
CA GLU A 378 -24.33 7.85 -13.02
C GLU A 378 -24.42 7.57 -14.52
N THR A 379 -23.40 6.95 -15.09
CA THR A 379 -23.33 6.61 -16.53
C THR A 379 -24.52 5.76 -16.99
N ILE A 380 -24.90 4.75 -16.20
CA ILE A 380 -26.03 3.88 -16.55
C ILE A 380 -27.35 4.64 -16.46
N ARG A 381 -27.53 5.46 -15.41
CA ARG A 381 -28.74 6.28 -15.23
C ARG A 381 -28.91 7.28 -16.36
N GLU A 382 -27.86 8.01 -16.72
CA GLU A 382 -27.87 8.94 -17.87
C GLU A 382 -28.26 8.23 -19.16
N ARG A 383 -27.63 7.09 -19.45
CA ARG A 383 -27.94 6.29 -20.65
C ARG A 383 -29.40 5.84 -20.68
N LYS A 384 -29.96 5.44 -19.53
CA LYS A 384 -31.36 5.02 -19.40
C LYS A 384 -32.31 6.20 -19.58
N LEU A 385 -32.02 7.36 -19.01
CA LEU A 385 -32.82 8.58 -19.22
C LEU A 385 -32.83 8.99 -20.69
N LYS A 386 -31.67 8.98 -21.36
CA LYS A 386 -31.58 9.25 -22.80
C LYS A 386 -32.40 8.25 -23.64
N HIS A 387 -32.38 6.98 -23.26
CA HIS A 387 -33.18 5.95 -23.92
C HIS A 387 -34.68 6.20 -23.73
N ILE A 388 -35.13 6.56 -22.52
CA ILE A 388 -36.53 6.94 -22.26
C ILE A 388 -36.92 8.14 -23.12
N GLN A 389 -36.10 9.19 -23.12
CA GLN A 389 -36.33 10.39 -23.94
C GLN A 389 -36.46 10.07 -25.42
N THR A 390 -35.59 9.20 -25.96
CA THR A 390 -35.57 8.91 -27.40
C THR A 390 -36.70 7.97 -27.82
N GLN A 391 -36.97 6.92 -27.04
CA GLN A 391 -37.96 5.90 -27.41
C GLN A 391 -39.38 6.32 -27.07
N PHE A 392 -39.58 6.97 -25.93
CA PHE A 392 -40.91 7.23 -25.38
C PHE A 392 -41.21 8.72 -25.24
N GLY A 393 -40.23 9.60 -25.42
CA GLY A 393 -40.44 11.06 -25.36
C GLY A 393 -41.56 11.56 -26.27
N PRO A 394 -41.61 11.18 -27.56
CA PRO A 394 -42.71 11.57 -28.45
C PRO A 394 -44.08 11.06 -27.98
N THR A 395 -44.14 9.85 -27.43
CA THR A 395 -45.38 9.27 -26.89
C THR A 395 -45.85 10.03 -25.65
N VAL A 396 -44.92 10.35 -24.74
CA VAL A 396 -45.21 11.15 -23.54
C VAL A 396 -45.70 12.56 -23.91
N ASP A 397 -45.05 13.22 -24.88
CA ASP A 397 -45.48 14.56 -25.35
C ASP A 397 -46.86 14.52 -26.01
N TYR A 398 -47.14 13.48 -26.81
CA TYR A 398 -48.45 13.30 -27.42
C TYR A 398 -49.55 13.08 -26.36
N GLU A 399 -49.30 12.21 -25.38
CA GLU A 399 -50.27 11.91 -24.31
C GLU A 399 -50.61 13.17 -23.51
N LEU A 400 -49.60 13.95 -23.09
CA LEU A 400 -49.79 15.19 -22.35
C LEU A 400 -50.55 16.28 -23.13
N ARG A 401 -50.58 16.21 -24.47
CA ARG A 401 -51.37 17.12 -25.30
C ARG A 401 -52.80 16.63 -25.52
N CYS A 402 -53.02 15.32 -25.44
CA CYS A 402 -54.30 14.69 -25.72
C CYS A 402 -55.16 14.49 -24.48
N THR A 403 -54.55 14.45 -23.29
CA THR A 403 -55.26 14.31 -22.02
C THR A 403 -55.10 15.57 -21.17
N GLU A 404 -56.07 15.84 -20.29
CA GLU A 404 -55.93 16.88 -19.24
C GLU A 404 -55.21 16.34 -17.99
N GLU A 405 -54.54 15.18 -18.09
CA GLU A 405 -53.84 14.58 -16.96
C GLU A 405 -52.60 15.39 -16.59
N ASP A 406 -52.42 15.63 -15.28
CA ASP A 406 -51.18 16.21 -14.77
C ASP A 406 -50.03 15.19 -14.88
N ILE A 407 -48.81 15.69 -15.09
CA ILE A 407 -47.56 14.94 -15.27
C ILE A 407 -47.37 13.88 -14.17
N ALA A 408 -47.79 14.20 -12.94
CA ALA A 408 -47.71 13.28 -11.81
C ALA A 408 -48.55 12.00 -12.04
N ALA A 409 -49.76 12.13 -12.58
CA ALA A 409 -50.64 10.99 -12.86
C ALA A 409 -50.05 10.10 -13.97
N LEU A 410 -49.56 10.72 -15.05
CA LEU A 410 -48.91 10.01 -16.15
C LEU A 410 -47.67 9.23 -15.68
N VAL A 411 -46.82 9.84 -14.85
CA VAL A 411 -45.64 9.15 -14.28
C VAL A 411 -46.05 7.97 -13.42
N VAL A 412 -47.10 8.09 -12.61
CA VAL A 412 -47.63 6.97 -11.82
C VAL A 412 -48.14 5.85 -12.72
N ALA A 413 -48.86 6.17 -13.80
CA ALA A 413 -49.41 5.20 -14.73
C ALA A 413 -48.34 4.38 -15.47
N ILE A 414 -47.22 5.01 -15.87
CA ILE A 414 -46.17 4.33 -16.66
C ILE A 414 -45.06 3.70 -15.79
N ARG A 415 -44.96 4.07 -14.51
CA ARG A 415 -43.92 3.57 -13.61
C ARG A 415 -44.13 2.09 -13.29
N ARG A 416 -43.03 1.33 -13.32
CA ARG A 416 -42.95 -0.03 -12.76
C ARG A 416 -41.99 -0.05 -11.59
N GLN A 417 -42.38 -0.67 -10.47
CA GLN A 417 -41.50 -0.81 -9.32
C GLN A 417 -40.36 -1.79 -9.61
N GLY A 418 -39.14 -1.42 -9.23
CA GLY A 418 -37.95 -2.25 -9.38
C GLY A 418 -36.68 -1.43 -9.60
N VAL A 419 -35.55 -2.12 -9.53
CA VAL A 419 -34.24 -1.56 -9.91
C VAL A 419 -33.82 -2.22 -11.22
N PRO A 420 -33.32 -1.47 -12.23
CA PRO A 420 -32.74 -2.09 -13.41
C PRO A 420 -31.62 -3.06 -13.01
N ALA A 421 -31.57 -4.26 -13.61
CA ALA A 421 -30.57 -5.29 -13.29
C ALA A 421 -29.11 -4.75 -13.29
N GLN A 422 -28.81 -3.84 -14.21
CA GLN A 422 -27.51 -3.18 -14.35
C GLN A 422 -27.13 -2.27 -13.16
N LEU A 423 -28.12 -1.84 -12.36
CA LEU A 423 -27.98 -0.99 -11.19
C LEU A 423 -28.15 -1.75 -9.87
N HIS A 424 -28.38 -3.07 -9.89
CA HIS A 424 -28.54 -3.86 -8.66
C HIS A 424 -27.34 -3.73 -7.73
N LYS A 425 -26.12 -3.76 -8.27
CA LYS A 425 -24.89 -3.64 -7.47
C LYS A 425 -24.78 -2.28 -6.79
N SER A 426 -25.11 -1.19 -7.50
CA SER A 426 -25.12 0.17 -6.94
C SER A 426 -26.25 0.39 -5.94
N ALA A 427 -27.42 -0.20 -6.18
CA ALA A 427 -28.55 -0.16 -5.25
C ALA A 427 -28.26 -0.91 -3.94
N LEU A 428 -27.61 -2.08 -4.04
CA LEU A 428 -27.16 -2.86 -2.88
C LEU A 428 -26.05 -2.15 -2.12
N ALA A 429 -25.06 -1.56 -2.82
CA ALA A 429 -23.98 -0.81 -2.19
C ALA A 429 -24.51 0.40 -1.38
N ARG A 430 -25.65 0.98 -1.78
CA ARG A 430 -26.33 2.04 -1.03
C ARG A 430 -27.09 1.55 0.21
N HIS A 431 -27.33 0.24 0.36
CA HIS A 431 -28.20 -0.34 1.40
C HIS A 431 -27.60 -1.51 2.19
N VAL A 432 -26.33 -1.89 2.02
CA VAL A 432 -25.78 -3.09 2.69
C VAL A 432 -24.51 -2.80 3.48
N TYR A 433 -24.70 -2.68 4.80
CA TYR A 433 -23.79 -3.24 5.78
C TYR A 433 -24.41 -4.58 6.24
N GLY A 434 -23.69 -5.70 6.13
CA GLY A 434 -24.17 -6.99 6.62
C GLY A 434 -23.25 -8.16 6.29
N THR A 435 -22.92 -8.94 7.32
CA THR A 435 -22.09 -10.15 7.32
C THR A 435 -22.63 -11.24 6.39
N HIS A 436 -21.74 -11.91 5.66
CA HIS A 436 -22.07 -13.08 4.85
C HIS A 436 -22.18 -14.34 5.71
N ASP A 437 -22.95 -15.33 5.24
CA ASP A 437 -23.04 -16.65 5.85
C ASP A 437 -21.66 -17.34 5.94
N PRO A 438 -21.41 -18.13 7.00
CA PRO A 438 -20.14 -18.85 7.19
C PRO A 438 -19.84 -19.81 6.03
N VAL A 439 -18.56 -20.02 5.74
CA VAL A 439 -18.15 -20.97 4.69
C VAL A 439 -18.37 -22.39 5.19
N PRO A 440 -19.02 -23.27 4.42
CA PRO A 440 -19.11 -24.69 4.77
C PRO A 440 -17.72 -25.28 5.01
N LYS A 441 -17.53 -25.95 6.15
CA LYS A 441 -16.28 -26.68 6.43
C LYS A 441 -16.15 -27.85 5.45
N PRO A 442 -14.94 -28.22 5.00
CA PRO A 442 -14.72 -29.47 4.30
C PRO A 442 -15.21 -30.61 5.19
N GLU A 443 -15.99 -31.54 4.64
CA GLU A 443 -16.38 -32.75 5.37
C GLU A 443 -15.11 -33.56 5.68
N GLU A 444 -14.90 -33.86 6.97
CA GLU A 444 -13.75 -34.63 7.50
C GLU A 444 -13.72 -36.07 7.02
#